data_AF-A0A951BMA3-F1
#
_entry.id   AF-A0A951BMA3-F1
#
_cell.length_a   1.000
_cell.length_b   1.000
_cell.length_c   1.000
_cell.angle_alpha   90.00
_cell.angle_beta   90.00
_cell.angle_gamma   90.00
#
_symmetry.space_group_name_H-M   'P 1'
#
loop_
_entity.id
_entity.type
_entity.pdbx_description
1 polymer ?
#
loop_
_entity_poly.entity_id
_entity_poly.type
_entity_poly.pdbx_seq_one_letter_code
_entity_poly.pdbx_strand_id
1 'polypeptide(L)'
;MRSGRSRIPVSDAWRDRVRSAVSQLAAAGAVVVLFVYLSFASDAFLSANNLFNIGVQSAVVAIIAIGMTMVIITAGIDLSVGSVAALSGVLGAMMVVKYGVGVPLSIVVGAAIGAIAGVVNGLLVTRAEMAPFIATLGMLSVARGLVYIVTGSVAVSGVPPEFKLLGQGKLGALPIPILALVVVALAGHVVLTRTKLGRYAYAIGSNVEAARLSGIPVRRYLTIVYVISGILAGFGGMVAASRVNSGQPNFGIGLELDVIAATVIGGASLFGGEGKVIGTLLGALLIALIRNGSVLLDINTFYQQVIIGVIIWIAVFWDRYRRRAASELIQA
;
A
#
# COMPACT_ATOMS: atom_id res chain seq x y z
N MET A 1 -24.06 45.19 -3.70
CA MET A 1 -24.11 43.74 -3.45
C MET A 1 -23.61 43.00 -4.69
N ARG A 2 -22.34 42.60 -4.74
CA ARG A 2 -21.77 41.82 -5.86
C ARG A 2 -21.66 40.37 -5.43
N SER A 3 -22.49 39.52 -6.03
CA SER A 3 -22.39 38.06 -5.93
C SER A 3 -21.15 37.59 -6.70
N GLY A 4 -20.03 37.41 -6.02
CA GLY A 4 -18.85 36.75 -6.57
C GLY A 4 -19.09 35.26 -6.73
N ARG A 5 -19.63 34.83 -7.88
CA ARG A 5 -19.54 33.43 -8.31
C ARG A 5 -18.06 33.14 -8.57
N SER A 6 -17.41 32.42 -7.68
CA SER A 6 -16.06 31.88 -7.90
C SER A 6 -16.11 30.93 -9.09
N ARG A 7 -15.69 31.44 -10.26
CA ARG A 7 -15.42 30.60 -11.42
C ARG A 7 -14.18 29.77 -11.07
N ILE A 8 -14.36 28.48 -10.83
CA ILE A 8 -13.24 27.53 -10.77
C ILE A 8 -12.55 27.64 -12.14
N PRO A 9 -11.26 28.03 -12.23
CA PRO A 9 -10.60 28.15 -13.52
C PRO A 9 -10.54 26.76 -14.17
N VAL A 10 -11.09 26.63 -15.38
CA VAL A 10 -11.07 25.38 -16.16
C VAL A 10 -9.62 24.92 -16.45
N SER A 11 -8.63 25.82 -16.31
CA SER A 11 -7.20 25.55 -16.44
C SER A 11 -6.67 24.52 -15.43
N ASP A 12 -7.17 24.53 -14.19
CA ASP A 12 -6.54 23.76 -13.11
C ASP A 12 -6.99 22.30 -13.14
N ALA A 13 -8.29 22.06 -13.35
CA ALA A 13 -8.84 20.71 -13.45
C ALA A 13 -8.33 19.93 -14.68
N TRP A 14 -8.02 20.61 -15.80
CA TRP A 14 -7.41 19.98 -16.97
C TRP A 14 -5.94 19.64 -16.71
N ARG A 15 -5.17 20.54 -16.08
CA ARG A 15 -3.77 20.32 -15.71
C ARG A 15 -3.61 19.13 -14.76
N ASP A 16 -4.48 18.99 -13.76
CA ASP A 16 -4.45 17.88 -12.80
C ASP A 16 -4.74 16.53 -13.48
N ARG A 17 -5.68 16.52 -14.44
CA ARG A 17 -5.97 15.33 -15.26
C ARG A 17 -4.78 14.92 -16.13
N VAL A 18 -4.15 15.88 -16.80
CA VAL A 18 -2.96 15.63 -17.64
C VAL A 18 -1.79 15.14 -16.78
N ARG A 19 -1.50 15.78 -15.64
CA ARG A 19 -0.42 15.37 -14.73
C ARG A 19 -0.58 13.94 -14.24
N SER A 20 -1.80 13.58 -13.86
CA SER A 20 -2.12 12.23 -13.39
C SER A 20 -2.06 11.20 -14.52
N ALA A 21 -2.43 11.56 -15.74
CA ALA A 21 -2.28 10.68 -16.91
C ALA A 21 -0.79 10.44 -17.22
N VAL A 22 0.05 11.47 -17.17
CA VAL A 22 1.50 11.35 -17.43
C VAL A 22 2.18 10.44 -16.40
N SER A 23 1.87 10.56 -15.10
CA SER A 23 2.45 9.66 -14.09
C SER A 23 2.02 8.21 -14.29
N GLN A 24 0.77 7.98 -14.70
CA GLN A 24 0.27 6.63 -14.99
C GLN A 24 0.92 6.03 -16.23
N LEU A 25 1.11 6.83 -17.29
CA LEU A 25 1.80 6.40 -18.50
C LEU A 25 3.28 6.12 -18.23
N ALA A 26 3.94 6.92 -17.38
CA ALA A 26 5.32 6.67 -16.99
C ALA A 26 5.45 5.35 -16.20
N ALA A 27 4.57 5.11 -15.21
CA ALA A 27 4.55 3.86 -14.46
C ALA A 27 4.24 2.65 -15.34
N ALA A 28 3.24 2.75 -16.23
CA ALA A 28 2.90 1.70 -17.19
C ALA A 28 4.05 1.44 -18.17
N GLY A 29 4.68 2.49 -18.68
CA GLY A 29 5.85 2.39 -19.56
C GLY A 29 7.02 1.68 -18.88
N ALA A 30 7.32 2.02 -17.62
CA ALA A 30 8.34 1.34 -16.83
C ALA A 30 8.03 -0.16 -16.64
N VAL A 31 6.77 -0.50 -16.35
CA VAL A 31 6.31 -1.90 -16.26
C VAL A 31 6.53 -2.63 -17.58
N VAL A 32 6.10 -2.04 -18.71
CA VAL A 32 6.25 -2.66 -20.03
C VAL A 32 7.72 -2.87 -20.39
N VAL A 33 8.56 -1.84 -20.22
CA VAL A 33 9.99 -1.91 -20.53
C VAL A 33 10.65 -3.01 -19.70
N LEU A 34 10.41 -3.04 -18.38
CA LEU A 34 10.98 -4.05 -17.51
C LEU A 34 10.47 -5.46 -17.83
N PHE A 35 9.17 -5.61 -18.12
CA PHE A 35 8.59 -6.89 -18.49
C PHE A 35 9.20 -7.45 -19.77
N VAL A 36 9.33 -6.61 -20.81
CA VAL A 36 9.96 -6.99 -22.08
C VAL A 36 11.42 -7.36 -21.85
N TYR A 37 12.18 -6.56 -21.10
CA TYR A 37 13.56 -6.89 -20.77
C TYR A 37 13.69 -8.25 -20.07
N LEU A 38 12.90 -8.50 -19.02
CA LEU A 38 12.95 -9.76 -18.28
C LEU A 38 12.53 -10.96 -19.12
N SER A 39 11.66 -10.77 -20.12
CA SER A 39 11.26 -11.83 -21.05
C SER A 39 12.40 -12.34 -21.93
N PHE A 40 13.42 -11.51 -22.19
CA PHE A 40 14.63 -11.92 -22.90
C PHE A 40 15.78 -12.27 -21.95
N ALA A 41 15.79 -11.71 -20.74
CA ALA A 41 16.87 -11.90 -19.78
C ALA A 41 16.81 -13.26 -19.06
N SER A 42 15.64 -13.92 -19.00
CA SER A 42 15.49 -15.23 -18.36
C SER A 42 14.42 -16.08 -19.06
N ASP A 43 14.80 -17.28 -19.48
CA ASP A 43 13.87 -18.25 -20.09
C ASP A 43 12.75 -18.67 -19.14
N ALA A 44 13.00 -18.62 -17.82
CA ALA A 44 12.02 -18.98 -16.80
C ALA A 44 10.99 -17.86 -16.55
N PHE A 45 11.24 -16.63 -17.01
CA PHE A 45 10.40 -15.47 -16.69
C PHE A 45 8.96 -15.63 -17.20
N LEU A 46 8.80 -16.04 -18.46
CA LEU A 46 7.49 -16.23 -19.10
C LEU A 46 6.83 -17.57 -18.71
N SER A 47 7.45 -18.39 -17.86
CA SER A 47 6.82 -19.62 -17.39
C SER A 47 5.52 -19.31 -16.64
N ALA A 48 4.50 -20.14 -16.83
CA ALA A 48 3.19 -19.94 -16.21
C ALA A 48 3.31 -19.83 -14.67
N ASN A 49 4.14 -20.68 -14.05
CA ASN A 49 4.40 -20.64 -12.61
C ASN A 49 5.01 -19.31 -12.17
N ASN A 50 5.97 -18.76 -12.94
CA ASN A 50 6.56 -17.48 -12.59
C ASN A 50 5.58 -16.32 -12.75
N LEU A 51 4.80 -16.29 -13.84
CA LEU A 51 3.76 -15.26 -14.03
C LEU A 51 2.69 -15.30 -12.91
N PHE A 52 2.30 -16.50 -12.47
CA PHE A 52 1.43 -16.65 -11.31
C PHE A 52 2.08 -16.13 -10.02
N ASN A 53 3.36 -16.45 -9.79
CA ASN A 53 4.10 -15.97 -8.64
C ASN A 53 4.21 -14.44 -8.62
N ILE A 54 4.51 -13.80 -9.76
CA ILE A 54 4.53 -12.34 -9.89
C ILE A 54 3.15 -11.76 -9.53
N GLY A 55 2.07 -12.32 -10.09
CA GLY A 55 0.71 -11.84 -9.82
C GLY A 55 0.34 -11.95 -8.33
N VAL A 56 0.61 -13.08 -7.70
CA VAL A 56 0.33 -13.29 -6.27
C VAL A 56 1.23 -12.41 -5.37
N GLN A 57 2.50 -12.22 -5.73
CA GLN A 57 3.42 -11.35 -5.00
C GLN A 57 2.99 -9.88 -5.11
N SER A 58 2.61 -9.44 -6.31
CA SER A 58 2.07 -8.11 -6.54
C SER A 58 0.76 -7.88 -5.78
N ALA A 59 -0.08 -8.91 -5.62
CA ALA A 59 -1.36 -8.78 -4.93
C ALA A 59 -1.20 -8.39 -3.46
N VAL A 60 -0.25 -9.02 -2.75
CA VAL A 60 0.02 -8.68 -1.34
C VAL A 60 0.48 -7.23 -1.23
N VAL A 61 1.46 -6.80 -2.03
CA VAL A 61 1.98 -5.42 -1.99
C VAL A 61 0.89 -4.44 -2.38
N ALA A 62 0.12 -4.72 -3.44
CA ALA A 62 -0.91 -3.84 -3.97
C ALA A 62 -2.09 -3.66 -3.00
N ILE A 63 -2.54 -4.73 -2.32
CA ILE A 63 -3.60 -4.65 -1.29
C ILE A 63 -3.21 -3.65 -0.20
N ILE A 64 -1.99 -3.78 0.33
CA ILE A 64 -1.50 -2.92 1.40
C ILE A 64 -1.26 -1.50 0.86
N ALA A 65 -0.72 -1.40 -0.35
CA ALA A 65 -0.45 -0.12 -1.00
C ALA A 65 -1.71 0.69 -1.31
N ILE A 66 -2.86 0.06 -1.55
CA ILE A 66 -4.14 0.77 -1.69
C ILE A 66 -4.48 1.53 -0.40
N GLY A 67 -4.22 0.94 0.78
CA GLY A 67 -4.36 1.59 2.07
C GLY A 67 -3.36 2.74 2.24
N MET A 68 -2.09 2.49 1.94
CA MET A 68 -1.04 3.51 1.96
C MET A 68 -1.36 4.69 1.02
N THR A 69 -1.95 4.46 -0.14
CA THR A 69 -2.37 5.53 -1.06
C THR A 69 -3.33 6.49 -0.39
N MET A 70 -4.29 5.99 0.40
CA MET A 70 -5.21 6.86 1.15
C MET A 70 -4.45 7.68 2.20
N VAL A 71 -3.48 7.09 2.89
CA VAL A 71 -2.62 7.76 3.89
C VAL A 71 -1.78 8.86 3.23
N ILE A 72 -1.11 8.54 2.12
CA ILE A 72 -0.27 9.50 1.36
C ILE A 72 -1.10 10.63 0.77
N ILE A 73 -2.30 10.35 0.26
CA ILE A 73 -3.22 11.40 -0.21
C ILE A 73 -3.48 12.41 0.90
N THR A 74 -3.52 12.01 2.18
CA THR A 74 -3.68 12.93 3.33
C THR A 74 -2.39 13.58 3.82
N ALA A 75 -1.28 13.50 3.07
CA ALA A 75 0.07 13.92 3.47
C ALA A 75 0.62 13.17 4.71
N GLY A 76 0.12 11.95 4.96
CA GLY A 76 0.62 11.05 5.98
C GLY A 76 1.56 9.99 5.39
N ILE A 77 2.27 9.29 6.28
CA ILE A 77 3.04 8.08 5.96
C ILE A 77 2.76 7.05 7.05
N ASP A 78 2.53 5.79 6.69
CA ASP A 78 2.34 4.67 7.64
C ASP A 78 3.45 3.64 7.51
N LEU A 79 4.56 3.84 8.23
CA LEU A 79 5.67 2.90 8.21
C LEU A 79 5.35 1.55 8.86
N SER A 80 4.27 1.46 9.65
CA SER A 80 4.00 0.26 10.44
C SER A 80 3.43 -0.90 9.62
N VAL A 81 2.99 -0.65 8.38
CA VAL A 81 2.24 -1.63 7.56
C VAL A 81 2.94 -2.97 7.39
N GLY A 82 4.27 -3.00 7.27
CA GLY A 82 5.06 -4.24 7.16
C GLY A 82 4.99 -5.09 8.43
N SER A 83 5.27 -4.48 9.59
CA SER A 83 5.21 -5.15 10.89
C SER A 83 3.78 -5.50 11.33
N VAL A 84 2.79 -4.67 10.99
CA VAL A 84 1.37 -4.96 11.25
C VAL A 84 0.88 -6.14 10.41
N ALA A 85 1.30 -6.22 9.14
CA ALA A 85 1.02 -7.38 8.30
C ALA A 85 1.65 -8.67 8.87
N ALA A 86 2.89 -8.59 9.37
CA ALA A 86 3.55 -9.71 10.03
C ALA A 86 2.81 -10.16 11.29
N LEU A 87 2.44 -9.22 12.17
CA LEU A 87 1.66 -9.51 13.39
C LEU A 87 0.33 -10.17 13.07
N SER A 88 -0.38 -9.65 12.07
CA SER A 88 -1.67 -10.17 11.64
C SER A 88 -1.54 -11.59 11.08
N GLY A 89 -0.55 -11.84 10.21
CA GLY A 89 -0.30 -13.17 9.64
C GLY A 89 0.13 -14.20 10.68
N VAL A 90 0.99 -13.81 11.63
CA VAL A 90 1.43 -14.66 12.75
C VAL A 90 0.26 -15.02 13.66
N LEU A 91 -0.48 -14.02 14.16
CA LEU A 91 -1.58 -14.27 15.07
C LEU A 91 -2.70 -15.02 14.36
N GLY A 92 -3.00 -14.71 13.10
CA GLY A 92 -3.95 -15.46 12.29
C GLY A 92 -3.55 -16.94 12.11
N ALA A 93 -2.28 -17.23 11.86
CA ALA A 93 -1.78 -18.61 11.82
C ALA A 93 -1.88 -19.29 13.20
N MET A 94 -1.56 -18.59 14.29
CA MET A 94 -1.68 -19.12 15.66
C MET A 94 -3.13 -19.44 16.03
N MET A 95 -4.09 -18.60 15.63
CA MET A 95 -5.51 -18.83 15.86
C MET A 95 -5.97 -20.16 15.28
N VAL A 96 -5.52 -20.49 14.07
CA VAL A 96 -5.88 -21.78 13.45
C VAL A 96 -5.09 -22.94 14.06
N VAL A 97 -3.78 -22.79 14.25
CA VAL A 97 -2.90 -23.90 14.66
C VAL A 97 -3.00 -24.22 16.14
N LYS A 98 -2.96 -23.21 17.02
CA LYS A 98 -2.91 -23.41 18.48
C LYS A 98 -4.29 -23.41 19.11
N TYR A 99 -5.21 -22.61 18.58
CA TYR A 99 -6.53 -22.41 19.19
C TYR A 99 -7.67 -23.09 18.42
N GLY A 100 -7.38 -23.76 17.29
CA GLY A 100 -8.37 -24.49 16.50
C GLY A 100 -9.47 -23.60 15.89
N VAL A 101 -9.23 -22.29 15.78
CA VAL A 101 -10.23 -21.35 15.27
C VAL A 101 -10.35 -21.48 13.76
N GLY A 102 -11.59 -21.51 13.26
CA GLY A 102 -11.89 -21.63 11.84
C GLY A 102 -11.21 -20.53 10.99
N VAL A 103 -10.74 -20.92 9.80
CA VAL A 103 -9.99 -20.04 8.89
C VAL A 103 -10.69 -18.71 8.60
N PRO A 104 -12.01 -18.65 8.31
CA PRO A 104 -12.68 -17.36 8.05
C PRO A 104 -12.59 -16.39 9.23
N LEU A 105 -12.75 -16.89 10.46
CA LEU A 105 -12.66 -16.06 11.66
C LEU A 105 -11.23 -15.59 11.91
N SER A 106 -10.24 -16.46 11.66
CA SER A 106 -8.81 -16.09 11.75
C SER A 106 -8.42 -14.98 10.75
N ILE A 107 -9.04 -14.93 9.56
CA ILE A 107 -8.86 -13.83 8.60
C ILE A 107 -9.44 -12.52 9.15
N VAL A 108 -10.63 -12.58 9.75
CA VAL A 108 -11.26 -11.40 10.39
C VAL A 108 -10.41 -10.90 11.55
N VAL A 109 -9.84 -11.79 12.37
CA VAL A 109 -8.92 -11.44 13.45
C VAL A 109 -7.66 -10.75 12.91
N GLY A 110 -7.07 -11.27 11.83
CA GLY A 110 -5.94 -10.63 11.16
C GLY A 110 -6.25 -9.20 10.70
N ALA A 111 -7.40 -9.00 10.04
CA ALA A 111 -7.85 -7.67 9.65
C ALA A 111 -8.14 -6.75 10.85
N ALA A 112 -8.67 -7.30 11.95
CA ALA A 112 -8.96 -6.56 13.17
C ALA A 112 -7.69 -6.11 13.91
N ILE A 113 -6.64 -6.94 13.95
CA ILE A 113 -5.31 -6.54 14.48
C ILE A 113 -4.79 -5.33 13.70
N GLY A 114 -4.90 -5.38 12.37
CA GLY A 114 -4.62 -4.26 11.49
C GLY A 114 -5.44 -3.01 11.84
N ALA A 115 -6.75 -3.16 12.00
CA ALA A 115 -7.64 -2.07 12.39
C ALA A 115 -7.23 -1.42 13.72
N ILE A 116 -6.86 -2.22 14.73
CA ILE A 116 -6.42 -1.74 16.04
C ILE A 116 -5.15 -0.90 15.89
N ALA A 117 -4.14 -1.39 15.16
CA ALA A 117 -2.93 -0.62 14.90
C ALA A 117 -3.25 0.69 14.16
N GLY A 118 -4.16 0.65 13.19
CA GLY A 118 -4.64 1.83 12.48
C GLY A 118 -5.39 2.83 13.37
N VAL A 119 -6.20 2.35 14.33
CA VAL A 119 -6.83 3.21 15.35
C VAL A 119 -5.75 3.89 16.19
N VAL A 120 -4.77 3.13 16.70
CA VAL A 120 -3.69 3.67 17.53
C VAL A 120 -2.92 4.75 16.76
N ASN A 121 -2.43 4.44 15.56
CA ASN A 121 -1.74 5.42 14.71
C ASN A 121 -2.61 6.64 14.43
N GLY A 122 -3.86 6.42 14.02
CA GLY A 122 -4.80 7.49 13.72
C GLY A 122 -5.10 8.38 14.92
N LEU A 123 -5.15 7.84 16.14
CA LEU A 123 -5.36 8.62 17.36
C LEU A 123 -4.09 9.38 17.78
N LEU A 124 -2.92 8.78 17.66
CA LEU A 124 -1.65 9.44 17.94
C LEU A 124 -1.44 10.64 16.99
N VAL A 125 -1.74 10.47 15.71
CA VAL A 125 -1.63 11.56 14.72
C VAL A 125 -2.66 12.67 14.95
N THR A 126 -3.89 12.32 15.31
CA THR A 126 -5.00 13.31 15.32
C THR A 126 -5.32 13.91 16.68
N ARG A 127 -5.04 13.20 17.78
CA ARG A 127 -5.32 13.65 19.16
C ARG A 127 -4.06 13.97 19.93
N ALA A 128 -3.02 13.15 19.81
CA ALA A 128 -1.72 13.48 20.40
C ALA A 128 -0.89 14.41 19.50
N GLU A 129 -1.40 14.74 18.31
CA GLU A 129 -0.80 15.68 17.36
C GLU A 129 0.66 15.32 17.02
N MET A 130 0.97 14.01 17.07
CA MET A 130 2.27 13.49 16.69
C MET A 130 2.43 13.53 15.17
N ALA A 131 3.65 13.80 14.71
CA ALA A 131 3.97 13.67 13.29
C ALA A 131 3.67 12.22 12.82
N PRO A 132 2.98 12.03 11.67
CA PRO A 132 2.65 10.73 11.07
C PRO A 132 3.78 9.69 11.09
N PHE A 133 4.96 10.11 10.67
CA PHE A 133 6.15 9.27 10.62
C PHE A 133 6.55 8.76 12.00
N ILE A 134 6.50 9.60 13.05
CA ILE A 134 6.91 9.22 14.41
C ILE A 134 5.92 8.21 15.00
N ALA A 135 4.61 8.48 14.88
CA ALA A 135 3.58 7.57 15.40
C ALA A 135 3.71 6.18 14.76
N THR A 136 3.88 6.14 13.44
CA THR A 136 3.89 4.88 12.68
C THR A 136 5.25 4.17 12.76
N LEU A 137 6.37 4.88 12.92
CA LEU A 137 7.66 4.28 13.25
C LEU A 137 7.65 3.64 14.64
N GLY A 138 6.99 4.28 15.62
CA GLY A 138 6.75 3.68 16.93
C GLY A 138 5.93 2.39 16.84
N MET A 139 4.80 2.43 16.11
CA MET A 139 3.96 1.25 15.90
C MET A 139 4.66 0.15 15.09
N LEU A 140 5.55 0.48 14.16
CA LEU A 140 6.41 -0.48 13.46
C LEU A 140 7.19 -1.31 14.48
N SER A 141 7.87 -0.65 15.42
CA SER A 141 8.68 -1.30 16.46
C SER A 141 7.82 -2.10 17.45
N VAL A 142 6.68 -1.54 17.87
CA VAL A 142 5.73 -2.24 18.77
C VAL A 142 5.20 -3.51 18.12
N ALA A 143 4.66 -3.42 16.89
CA ALA A 143 4.14 -4.58 16.19
C ALA A 143 5.22 -5.64 15.95
N ARG A 144 6.43 -5.22 15.56
CA ARG A 144 7.56 -6.15 15.36
C ARG A 144 8.01 -6.83 16.65
N GLY A 145 8.10 -6.07 17.74
CA GLY A 145 8.43 -6.62 19.07
C GLY A 145 7.39 -7.64 19.51
N LEU A 146 6.10 -7.32 19.36
CA LEU A 146 5.01 -8.25 19.65
C LEU A 146 5.10 -9.52 18.82
N VAL A 147 5.42 -9.43 17.53
CA VAL A 147 5.68 -10.60 16.67
C VAL A 147 6.73 -11.51 17.30
N TYR A 148 7.89 -10.97 17.69
CA TYR A 148 8.96 -11.79 18.27
C TYR A 148 8.58 -12.38 19.63
N ILE A 149 7.88 -11.62 20.49
CA ILE A 149 7.44 -12.08 21.80
C ILE A 149 6.47 -13.27 21.65
N VAL A 150 5.45 -13.17 20.78
CA VAL A 150 4.43 -14.23 20.68
C VAL A 150 4.92 -15.47 19.94
N THR A 151 5.96 -15.33 19.10
CA THR A 151 6.53 -16.43 18.31
C THR A 151 7.77 -17.05 18.92
N GLY A 152 8.45 -16.36 19.84
CA GLY A 152 9.81 -16.73 20.24
C GLY A 152 10.79 -16.72 19.06
N SER A 153 10.52 -15.89 18.03
CA SER A 153 11.27 -15.84 16.77
C SER A 153 11.22 -17.11 15.91
N VAL A 154 10.27 -18.02 16.17
CA VAL A 154 10.07 -19.25 15.39
C VAL A 154 8.79 -19.16 14.55
N ALA A 155 8.86 -19.66 13.32
CA ALA A 155 7.70 -19.67 12.42
C ALA A 155 6.54 -20.50 12.97
N VAL A 156 5.33 -19.97 12.82
CA VAL A 156 4.08 -20.69 13.14
C VAL A 156 3.71 -21.53 11.93
N SER A 157 4.10 -22.79 11.97
CA SER A 157 3.89 -23.79 10.91
C SER A 157 2.69 -24.70 11.22
N GLY A 158 2.32 -25.56 10.26
CA GLY A 158 1.25 -26.54 10.46
C GLY A 158 -0.16 -25.98 10.23
N VAL A 159 -0.29 -24.89 9.48
CA VAL A 159 -1.59 -24.36 9.06
C VAL A 159 -2.33 -25.40 8.19
N PRO A 160 -3.65 -25.59 8.39
CA PRO A 160 -4.40 -26.60 7.68
C PRO A 160 -4.65 -26.21 6.22
N PRO A 161 -5.00 -27.15 5.33
CA PRO A 161 -5.15 -26.90 3.90
C PRO A 161 -6.10 -25.75 3.55
N GLU A 162 -7.17 -25.57 4.33
CA GLU A 162 -8.16 -24.51 4.14
C GLU A 162 -7.53 -23.13 4.31
N PHE A 163 -6.52 -22.99 5.18
CA PHE A 163 -5.80 -21.74 5.36
C PHE A 163 -5.02 -21.35 4.11
N LYS A 164 -4.50 -22.33 3.37
CA LYS A 164 -3.70 -22.14 2.15
C LYS A 164 -4.53 -21.60 0.98
N LEU A 165 -5.85 -21.81 1.00
CA LEU A 165 -6.74 -21.38 -0.08
C LEU A 165 -6.67 -19.88 -0.33
N LEU A 166 -6.53 -19.06 0.72
CA LEU A 166 -6.46 -17.60 0.58
C LEU A 166 -5.24 -17.14 -0.26
N GLY A 167 -4.08 -17.79 -0.09
CA GLY A 167 -2.79 -17.41 -0.65
C GLY A 167 -2.31 -18.25 -1.83
N GLN A 168 -2.83 -19.47 -1.97
CA GLN A 168 -2.42 -20.47 -2.98
C GLN A 168 -3.61 -21.02 -3.79
N GLY A 169 -4.84 -20.79 -3.34
CA GLY A 169 -6.02 -21.32 -4.01
C GLY A 169 -6.27 -20.66 -5.37
N LYS A 170 -7.04 -21.36 -6.20
CA LYS A 170 -7.42 -20.94 -7.55
C LYS A 170 -8.91 -21.12 -7.75
N LEU A 171 -9.55 -20.19 -8.44
CA LEU A 171 -10.90 -20.32 -8.97
C LEU A 171 -10.80 -20.47 -10.48
N GLY A 172 -10.89 -21.72 -10.97
CA GLY A 172 -10.51 -22.04 -12.34
C GLY A 172 -9.04 -21.69 -12.60
N ALA A 173 -8.79 -20.82 -13.58
CA ALA A 173 -7.43 -20.36 -13.92
C ALA A 173 -6.92 -19.18 -13.06
N LEU A 174 -7.79 -18.52 -12.29
CA LEU A 174 -7.45 -17.27 -11.58
C LEU A 174 -7.05 -17.53 -10.12
N PRO A 175 -5.85 -17.10 -9.68
CA PRO A 175 -5.44 -17.17 -8.28
C PRO A 175 -6.34 -16.33 -7.36
N ILE A 176 -6.73 -16.90 -6.22
CA ILE A 176 -7.55 -16.23 -5.20
C ILE A 176 -6.91 -14.91 -4.70
N PRO A 177 -5.58 -14.80 -4.50
CA PRO A 177 -4.95 -13.52 -4.13
C PRO A 177 -5.21 -12.39 -5.13
N ILE A 178 -5.26 -12.71 -6.43
CA ILE A 178 -5.53 -11.72 -7.49
C ILE A 178 -7.00 -11.30 -7.45
N LEU A 179 -7.92 -12.24 -7.20
CA LEU A 179 -9.34 -11.92 -7.02
C LEU A 179 -9.56 -11.02 -5.79
N ALA A 180 -8.89 -11.34 -4.68
CA ALA A 180 -8.91 -10.51 -3.48
C ALA A 180 -8.38 -9.10 -3.77
N LEU A 181 -7.28 -8.99 -4.52
CA LEU A 181 -6.77 -7.70 -4.99
C LEU A 181 -7.82 -6.94 -5.81
N VAL A 182 -8.48 -7.58 -6.79
CA VAL A 182 -9.48 -6.93 -7.63
C VAL A 182 -10.63 -6.36 -6.78
N VAL A 183 -11.13 -7.14 -5.81
CA VAL A 183 -12.17 -6.67 -4.88
C VAL A 183 -11.69 -5.46 -4.07
N VAL A 184 -10.50 -5.53 -3.49
CA VAL A 184 -9.91 -4.43 -2.71
C VAL A 184 -9.64 -3.20 -3.57
N ALA A 185 -9.18 -3.37 -4.81
CA ALA A 185 -8.92 -2.29 -5.75
C ALA A 185 -10.20 -1.58 -6.17
N LEU A 186 -11.27 -2.34 -6.47
CA LEU A 186 -12.58 -1.77 -6.78
C LEU A 186 -13.15 -1.03 -5.57
N ALA A 187 -13.10 -1.63 -4.38
CA ALA A 187 -13.55 -0.99 -3.15
C ALA A 187 -12.77 0.30 -2.86
N GLY A 188 -11.44 0.25 -2.93
CA GLY A 188 -10.57 1.40 -2.75
C GLY A 188 -10.82 2.51 -3.77
N HIS A 189 -11.06 2.14 -5.04
CA HIS A 189 -11.38 3.08 -6.09
C HIS A 189 -12.72 3.77 -5.85
N VAL A 190 -13.76 3.01 -5.47
CA VAL A 190 -15.07 3.56 -5.11
C VAL A 190 -14.95 4.47 -3.88
N VAL A 191 -14.22 4.05 -2.85
CA VAL A 191 -13.97 4.88 -1.66
C VAL A 191 -13.32 6.21 -2.05
N LEU A 192 -12.26 6.19 -2.84
CA LEU A 192 -11.54 7.42 -3.22
C LEU A 192 -12.34 8.33 -4.17
N THR A 193 -13.10 7.78 -5.10
CA THR A 193 -13.74 8.58 -6.17
C THR A 193 -15.21 8.90 -5.93
N ARG A 194 -15.93 8.06 -5.17
CA ARG A 194 -17.40 8.16 -5.02
C ARG A 194 -17.86 8.49 -3.60
N THR A 195 -16.99 8.50 -2.59
CA THR A 195 -17.41 8.74 -1.20
C THR A 195 -16.92 10.08 -0.64
N LYS A 196 -17.53 10.50 0.49
CA LYS A 196 -17.08 11.68 1.26
C LYS A 196 -15.66 11.50 1.80
N LEU A 197 -15.31 10.28 2.23
CA LEU A 197 -13.98 9.95 2.73
C LEU A 197 -12.90 10.30 1.69
N GLY A 198 -13.08 9.87 0.44
CA GLY A 198 -12.15 10.19 -0.64
C GLY A 198 -12.03 11.70 -0.89
N ARG A 199 -13.15 12.39 -1.08
CA ARG A 199 -13.15 13.85 -1.31
C ARG A 199 -12.48 14.63 -0.18
N TYR A 200 -12.74 14.25 1.07
CA TYR A 200 -12.13 14.89 2.23
C TYR A 200 -10.66 14.51 2.38
N ALA A 201 -10.26 13.28 2.05
CA ALA A 201 -8.85 12.89 2.07
C ALA A 201 -8.02 13.78 1.11
N TYR A 202 -8.49 13.98 -0.13
CA TYR A 202 -7.83 14.89 -1.08
C TYR A 202 -7.81 16.33 -0.56
N ALA A 203 -8.93 16.85 -0.04
CA ALA A 203 -8.99 18.21 0.48
C ALA A 203 -8.04 18.43 1.67
N ILE A 204 -7.99 17.47 2.61
CA ILE A 204 -7.08 17.50 3.76
C ILE A 204 -5.63 17.50 3.27
N GLY A 205 -5.28 16.63 2.32
CA GLY A 205 -3.93 16.56 1.77
C GLY A 205 -3.49 17.80 0.99
N SER A 206 -4.42 18.48 0.32
CA SER A 206 -4.10 19.72 -0.39
C SER A 206 -3.87 20.89 0.56
N ASN A 207 -4.72 21.05 1.58
CA ASN A 207 -4.58 22.10 2.59
C ASN A 207 -5.43 21.77 3.83
N VAL A 208 -4.76 21.41 4.94
CA VAL A 208 -5.42 20.99 6.19
C VAL A 208 -6.21 22.13 6.83
N GLU A 209 -5.65 23.34 6.86
CA GLU A 209 -6.29 24.53 7.42
C GLU A 209 -7.56 24.91 6.65
N ALA A 210 -7.50 24.92 5.32
CA ALA A 210 -8.65 25.22 4.46
C ALA A 210 -9.75 24.16 4.60
N ALA A 211 -9.38 22.88 4.71
CA ALA A 211 -10.31 21.79 4.98
C ALA A 211 -11.03 21.99 6.32
N ARG A 212 -10.29 22.37 7.37
CA ARG A 212 -10.84 22.67 8.71
C ARG A 212 -11.77 23.87 8.69
N LEU A 213 -11.38 24.97 8.04
CA LEU A 213 -12.21 26.19 7.90
C LEU A 213 -13.48 25.92 7.07
N SER A 214 -13.44 24.94 6.17
CA SER A 214 -14.61 24.47 5.40
C SER A 214 -15.50 23.49 6.16
N GLY A 215 -15.28 23.29 7.46
CA GLY A 215 -16.11 22.44 8.32
C GLY A 215 -15.87 20.93 8.19
N ILE A 216 -14.80 20.50 7.52
CA ILE A 216 -14.44 19.07 7.43
C ILE A 216 -13.91 18.62 8.80
N PRO A 217 -14.45 17.54 9.41
CA PRO A 217 -13.95 17.03 10.67
C PRO A 217 -12.65 16.24 10.44
N VAL A 218 -11.56 16.98 10.20
CA VAL A 218 -10.23 16.47 9.78
C VAL A 218 -9.79 15.29 10.65
N ARG A 219 -9.81 15.44 11.98
CA ARG A 219 -9.38 14.39 12.92
C ARG A 219 -10.10 13.06 12.68
N ARG A 220 -11.42 13.07 12.47
CA ARG A 220 -12.20 11.85 12.23
C ARG A 220 -11.79 11.16 10.94
N TYR A 221 -11.65 11.91 9.85
CA TYR A 221 -11.34 11.34 8.54
C TYR A 221 -9.88 10.86 8.45
N LEU A 222 -8.93 11.57 9.07
CA LEU A 222 -7.56 11.09 9.22
C LEU A 222 -7.49 9.78 9.99
N THR A 223 -8.18 9.65 11.12
CA THR A 223 -8.22 8.37 11.85
C THR A 223 -8.79 7.24 11.00
N ILE A 224 -9.89 7.47 10.28
CA ILE A 224 -10.49 6.45 9.39
C ILE A 224 -9.50 5.99 8.30
N VAL A 225 -8.72 6.92 7.73
CA VAL A 225 -7.70 6.59 6.73
C VAL A 225 -6.63 5.64 7.30
N TYR A 226 -6.11 5.91 8.50
CA TYR A 226 -5.17 5.00 9.16
C TYR A 226 -5.79 3.64 9.54
N VAL A 227 -7.07 3.62 9.94
CA VAL A 227 -7.79 2.37 10.21
C VAL A 227 -7.90 1.52 8.94
N ILE A 228 -8.24 2.12 7.79
CA ILE A 228 -8.31 1.40 6.51
C ILE A 228 -6.91 0.90 6.10
N SER A 229 -5.87 1.73 6.24
CA SER A 229 -4.48 1.31 6.02
C SER A 229 -4.13 0.08 6.86
N GLY A 230 -4.43 0.13 8.15
CA GLY A 230 -4.22 -0.97 9.08
C GLY A 230 -5.00 -2.23 8.70
N ILE A 231 -6.29 -2.13 8.39
CA ILE A 231 -7.12 -3.26 7.93
C ILE A 231 -6.50 -3.93 6.70
N LEU A 232 -6.09 -3.14 5.70
CA LEU A 232 -5.50 -3.67 4.47
C LEU A 232 -4.10 -4.25 4.71
N ALA A 233 -3.30 -3.67 5.61
CA ALA A 233 -2.06 -4.27 6.09
C ALA A 233 -2.29 -5.63 6.75
N GLY A 234 -3.28 -5.72 7.65
CA GLY A 234 -3.62 -6.96 8.32
C GLY A 234 -4.14 -8.04 7.37
N PHE A 235 -5.04 -7.67 6.45
CA PHE A 235 -5.54 -8.57 5.41
C PHE A 235 -4.44 -9.02 4.44
N GLY A 236 -3.60 -8.10 3.95
CA GLY A 236 -2.44 -8.43 3.12
C GLY A 236 -1.46 -9.38 3.83
N GLY A 237 -1.28 -9.20 5.15
CA GLY A 237 -0.53 -10.12 6.00
C GLY A 237 -1.12 -11.53 6.06
N MET A 238 -2.45 -11.67 6.14
CA MET A 238 -3.14 -12.97 6.08
C MET A 238 -2.94 -13.66 4.73
N VAL A 239 -3.07 -12.91 3.63
CA VAL A 239 -2.83 -13.44 2.27
C VAL A 239 -1.38 -13.90 2.14
N ALA A 240 -0.43 -13.13 2.67
CA ALA A 240 0.98 -13.48 2.64
C ALA A 240 1.31 -14.72 3.49
N ALA A 241 0.81 -14.80 4.72
CA ALA A 241 0.99 -15.95 5.59
C ALA A 241 0.40 -17.23 4.98
N SER A 242 -0.77 -17.11 4.38
CA SER A 242 -1.40 -18.19 3.62
C SER A 242 -0.54 -18.63 2.42
N ARG A 243 0.03 -17.68 1.68
CA ARG A 243 0.91 -17.96 0.54
C ARG A 243 2.17 -18.73 0.95
N VAL A 244 2.77 -18.39 2.10
CA VAL A 244 3.99 -19.07 2.59
C VAL A 244 3.70 -20.21 3.56
N ASN A 245 2.44 -20.64 3.68
CA ASN A 245 1.99 -21.74 4.53
C ASN A 245 2.42 -21.62 6.01
N SER A 246 2.64 -20.41 6.50
CA SER A 246 3.14 -20.18 7.85
C SER A 246 3.03 -18.72 8.28
N GLY A 247 2.95 -18.50 9.59
CA GLY A 247 3.16 -17.18 10.21
C GLY A 247 4.65 -16.93 10.42
N GLN A 248 5.28 -16.16 9.53
CA GLN A 248 6.72 -15.91 9.53
C GLN A 248 7.08 -14.64 10.35
N PRO A 249 7.91 -14.73 11.41
CA PRO A 249 8.24 -13.59 12.27
C PRO A 249 9.00 -12.47 11.54
N ASN A 250 9.79 -12.84 10.53
CA ASN A 250 10.58 -11.94 9.70
C ASN A 250 9.82 -11.43 8.47
N PHE A 251 8.56 -11.83 8.26
CA PHE A 251 7.76 -11.30 7.16
C PHE A 251 7.62 -9.79 7.27
N GLY A 252 7.47 -9.12 6.12
CA GLY A 252 7.17 -7.70 6.07
C GLY A 252 8.32 -6.76 6.44
N ILE A 253 9.55 -7.24 6.66
CA ILE A 253 10.72 -6.37 6.85
C ILE A 253 10.99 -5.62 5.55
N GLY A 254 10.95 -4.28 5.57
CA GLY A 254 11.13 -3.45 4.38
C GLY A 254 9.91 -3.42 3.46
N LEU A 255 8.82 -4.10 3.81
CA LEU A 255 7.59 -4.10 3.00
C LEU A 255 6.94 -2.71 2.96
N GLU A 256 7.11 -1.93 4.01
CA GLU A 256 6.73 -0.52 4.06
C GLU A 256 7.40 0.30 2.95
N LEU A 257 8.67 0.02 2.61
CA LEU A 257 9.38 0.69 1.52
C LEU A 257 8.84 0.26 0.16
N ASP A 258 8.58 -1.04 -0.04
CA ASP A 258 7.98 -1.57 -1.27
C ASP A 258 6.59 -0.95 -1.50
N VAL A 259 5.79 -0.84 -0.44
CA VAL A 259 4.46 -0.25 -0.45
C VAL A 259 4.52 1.25 -0.77
N ILE A 260 5.40 2.01 -0.10
CA ILE A 260 5.58 3.44 -0.38
C ILE A 260 6.07 3.63 -1.82
N ALA A 261 7.08 2.87 -2.26
CA ALA A 261 7.57 2.93 -3.63
C ALA A 261 6.45 2.66 -4.64
N ALA A 262 5.64 1.62 -4.43
CA ALA A 262 4.51 1.30 -5.28
C ALA A 262 3.51 2.47 -5.40
N THR A 263 3.18 3.12 -4.29
CA THR A 263 2.26 4.27 -4.30
C THR A 263 2.85 5.51 -4.98
N VAL A 264 4.11 5.85 -4.68
CA VAL A 264 4.77 7.07 -5.15
C VAL A 264 5.14 6.97 -6.64
N ILE A 265 5.71 5.83 -7.07
CA ILE A 265 5.96 5.56 -8.50
C ILE A 265 4.63 5.55 -9.27
N GLY A 266 3.57 5.03 -8.64
CA GLY A 266 2.20 5.07 -9.17
C GLY A 266 1.62 6.48 -9.32
N GLY A 267 2.32 7.52 -8.86
CA GLY A 267 1.92 8.92 -8.99
C GLY A 267 1.12 9.48 -7.81
N ALA A 268 1.17 8.82 -6.64
CA ALA A 268 0.77 9.48 -5.39
C ALA A 268 1.89 10.43 -4.92
N SER A 269 1.52 11.59 -4.38
CA SER A 269 2.51 12.55 -3.88
C SER A 269 2.65 12.45 -2.38
N LEU A 270 3.90 12.36 -1.89
CA LEU A 270 4.20 12.39 -0.45
C LEU A 270 3.78 13.70 0.23
N PHE A 271 3.53 14.76 -0.55
CA PHE A 271 3.05 16.04 -0.06
C PHE A 271 1.52 16.14 -0.01
N GLY A 272 0.80 15.05 -0.34
CA GLY A 272 -0.66 15.00 -0.26
C GLY A 272 -1.39 15.56 -1.48
N GLY A 273 -2.71 15.35 -1.47
CA GLY A 273 -3.65 15.87 -2.46
C GLY A 273 -3.65 15.14 -3.81
N GLU A 274 -2.75 14.18 -4.03
CA GLU A 274 -2.61 13.47 -5.31
C GLU A 274 -2.37 11.96 -5.10
N GLY A 275 -3.02 11.14 -5.93
CA GLY A 275 -2.86 9.68 -5.93
C GLY A 275 -4.09 8.96 -6.47
N LYS A 276 -3.92 7.78 -7.07
CA LYS A 276 -5.02 6.96 -7.62
C LYS A 276 -4.71 5.48 -7.47
N VAL A 277 -5.74 4.67 -7.18
CA VAL A 277 -5.62 3.20 -7.07
C VAL A 277 -4.95 2.58 -8.28
N ILE A 278 -5.35 2.93 -9.50
CA ILE A 278 -4.75 2.34 -10.72
C ILE A 278 -3.25 2.60 -10.82
N GLY A 279 -2.79 3.78 -10.41
CA GLY A 279 -1.36 4.10 -10.37
C GLY A 279 -0.63 3.23 -9.36
N THR A 280 -1.21 3.04 -8.18
CA THR A 280 -0.70 2.14 -7.14
C THR A 280 -0.59 0.69 -7.61
N LEU A 281 -1.57 0.20 -8.38
CA LEU A 281 -1.52 -1.15 -8.95
C LEU A 281 -0.34 -1.31 -9.91
N LEU A 282 -0.12 -0.32 -10.79
CA LEU A 282 1.02 -0.31 -11.72
C LEU A 282 2.35 -0.25 -10.98
N GLY A 283 2.46 0.61 -9.96
CA GLY A 283 3.66 0.69 -9.13
C GLY A 283 3.92 -0.60 -8.35
N ALA A 284 2.89 -1.24 -7.78
CA ALA A 284 3.03 -2.51 -7.08
C ALA A 284 3.46 -3.65 -8.03
N LEU A 285 2.93 -3.65 -9.26
CA LEU A 285 3.38 -4.57 -10.30
C LEU A 285 4.85 -4.32 -10.67
N LEU A 286 5.27 -3.07 -10.81
CA LEU A 286 6.67 -2.72 -11.08
C LEU A 286 7.60 -3.24 -9.97
N ILE A 287 7.25 -3.00 -8.70
CA ILE A 287 8.03 -3.50 -7.56
C ILE A 287 8.07 -5.04 -7.56
N ALA A 288 6.96 -5.71 -7.84
CA ALA A 288 6.93 -7.17 -7.94
C ALA A 288 7.82 -7.69 -9.09
N LEU A 289 7.82 -7.03 -10.25
CA LEU A 289 8.71 -7.36 -11.37
C LEU A 289 10.18 -7.15 -11.02
N ILE A 290 10.52 -6.06 -10.33
CA ILE A 290 11.90 -5.82 -9.86
C ILE A 290 12.33 -6.93 -8.92
N ARG A 291 11.51 -7.26 -7.91
CA ARG A 291 11.80 -8.33 -6.93
C ARG A 291 11.95 -9.69 -7.61
N ASN A 292 10.98 -10.07 -8.45
CA ASN A 292 10.98 -11.36 -9.15
C ASN A 292 12.11 -11.47 -10.17
N GLY A 293 12.29 -10.45 -11.02
CA GLY A 293 13.35 -10.41 -12.01
C GLY A 293 14.74 -10.45 -11.36
N SER A 294 14.93 -9.73 -10.25
CA SER A 294 16.18 -9.81 -9.48
C SER A 294 16.47 -11.21 -8.98
N VAL A 295 15.45 -11.94 -8.51
CA VAL A 295 15.61 -13.35 -8.09
C VAL A 295 15.97 -14.25 -9.27
N LEU A 296 15.32 -14.09 -10.43
CA LEU A 296 15.60 -14.88 -11.64
C LEU A 296 16.99 -14.64 -12.21
N LEU A 297 17.53 -13.43 -12.02
CA LEU A 297 18.86 -13.03 -12.45
C LEU A 297 19.93 -13.24 -11.36
N ASP A 298 19.58 -13.93 -10.27
CA ASP A 298 20.46 -14.20 -9.12
C ASP A 298 21.08 -12.93 -8.50
N ILE A 299 20.36 -11.82 -8.54
CA ILE A 299 20.75 -10.55 -7.93
C ILE A 299 20.45 -10.61 -6.43
N ASN A 300 21.51 -10.45 -5.64
CA ASN A 300 21.44 -10.45 -4.18
C ASN A 300 20.41 -9.44 -3.64
N THR A 301 19.62 -9.87 -2.65
CA THR A 301 18.58 -9.07 -1.98
C THR A 301 19.08 -7.72 -1.43
N PHE A 302 20.36 -7.60 -1.04
CA PHE A 302 20.95 -6.34 -0.60
C PHE A 302 20.96 -5.29 -1.73
N TYR A 303 21.29 -5.69 -2.96
CA TYR A 303 21.21 -4.78 -4.12
C TYR A 303 19.77 -4.38 -4.42
N GLN A 304 18.81 -5.28 -4.22
CA GLN A 304 17.40 -4.95 -4.41
C GLN A 304 16.95 -3.83 -3.46
N GLN A 305 17.43 -3.81 -2.21
CA GLN A 305 17.14 -2.73 -1.27
C GLN A 305 17.72 -1.38 -1.75
N VAL A 306 18.95 -1.39 -2.28
CA VAL A 306 19.57 -0.20 -2.87
C VAL A 306 18.75 0.30 -4.06
N ILE A 307 18.38 -0.59 -4.98
CA ILE A 307 17.57 -0.25 -6.17
C ILE A 307 16.26 0.41 -5.75
N ILE A 308 15.54 -0.17 -4.79
CA ILE A 308 14.25 0.37 -4.32
C ILE A 308 14.44 1.73 -3.64
N GLY A 309 15.49 1.89 -2.83
CA GLY A 309 15.82 3.19 -2.22
C GLY A 309 16.10 4.27 -3.28
N VAL A 310 16.91 3.96 -4.29
CA VAL A 310 17.21 4.87 -5.41
C VAL A 310 15.95 5.22 -6.20
N ILE A 311 15.08 4.25 -6.47
CA ILE A 311 13.82 4.50 -7.16
C ILE A 311 12.92 5.45 -6.36
N ILE A 312 12.82 5.28 -5.04
CA ILE A 312 12.07 6.20 -4.18
C ILE A 312 12.69 7.61 -4.27
N TRP A 313 14.01 7.75 -4.17
CA TRP A 313 14.67 9.05 -4.30
C TRP A 313 14.35 9.73 -5.64
N ILE A 314 14.46 9.01 -6.75
CA ILE A 314 14.14 9.52 -8.08
C ILE A 314 12.67 9.93 -8.16
N ALA A 315 11.76 9.09 -7.67
CA ALA A 315 10.32 9.37 -7.73
C ALA A 315 9.95 10.62 -6.91
N VAL A 316 10.51 10.76 -5.70
CA VAL A 316 10.27 11.92 -4.82
C VAL A 316 10.93 13.19 -5.37
N PHE A 317 12.16 13.08 -5.89
CA PHE A 317 12.85 14.20 -6.52
C PHE A 317 12.04 14.72 -7.72
N TRP A 318 11.57 13.81 -8.56
CA TRP A 318 10.75 14.14 -9.73
C TRP A 318 9.41 14.76 -9.34
N ASP A 319 8.74 14.23 -8.32
CA ASP A 319 7.50 14.81 -7.77
C ASP A 319 7.72 16.26 -7.30
N ARG A 320 8.78 16.48 -6.50
CA ARG A 320 9.13 17.82 -6.00
C ARG A 320 9.50 18.79 -7.11
N TYR A 321 10.32 18.36 -8.08
CA TYR A 321 10.74 19.18 -9.21
C TYR A 321 9.54 19.62 -10.06
N ARG A 322 8.64 18.69 -10.38
CA ARG A 322 7.41 18.97 -11.15
C ARG A 322 6.49 19.95 -10.43
N ARG A 323 6.32 19.81 -9.11
CA ARG A 323 5.49 20.74 -8.32
C ARG A 323 6.07 22.15 -8.26
N ARG A 324 7.40 22.27 -8.13
CA ARG A 324 8.06 23.58 -8.13
C ARG A 324 7.93 24.30 -9.48
N ALA A 325 8.20 23.59 -10.59
CA ALA A 325 8.02 24.15 -11.93
C ALA A 325 6.57 24.60 -12.18
N ALA A 326 5.60 23.83 -11.65
CA ALA A 326 4.19 24.18 -11.70
C ALA A 326 3.85 25.46 -10.90
N SER A 327 4.44 25.67 -9.73
CA SER A 327 4.21 26.87 -8.92
C SER A 327 4.85 28.11 -9.54
N GLU A 328 6.04 27.99 -10.14
CA GLU A 328 6.75 29.11 -10.78
C GLU A 328 5.97 29.62 -12.01
N LEU A 329 5.34 28.72 -12.78
CA LEU A 329 4.44 29.07 -13.90
C LEU A 329 3.12 29.75 -13.48
N ILE A 330 2.73 29.70 -12.20
CA ILE A 330 1.53 30.38 -11.69
C ILE A 330 1.88 31.81 -11.23
N GLN A 331 3.14 32.05 -10.89
CA GLN A 331 3.63 33.35 -10.44
C GLN A 331 4.16 34.23 -11.57
N ALA A 332 4.44 33.66 -12.75
CA ALA A 332 4.81 34.35 -13.98
C ALA A 332 3.57 34.70 -14.82
#